data_AF-A0A943WMP1-F1
#
_entry.id   AF-A0A943WMP1-F1
#
_cell.length_a   1.000
_cell.length_b   1.000
_cell.length_c   1.000
_cell.angle_alpha   90.00
_cell.angle_beta   90.00
_cell.angle_gamma   90.00
#
_symmetry.space_group_name_H-M   'P 1'
#
loop_
_entity.id
_entity.type
_entity.pdbx_description
1 polymer ?
#
loop_
_entity_poly.entity_id
_entity_poly.type
_entity_poly.pdbx_seq_one_letter_code
_entity_poly.pdbx_strand_id
1 'polypeptide(L)'
;MKKLISVLIIISTFASMSTNIYANTSVNIEKAQQSSTGEVNIECSITNPNSTQNITVLSCEMGDKTYSKEIINIDQFTADISSDNKFTFNFMPSWWVDTNKVYIVRVGGDSIDTPDSMIIAFYDGKVYKAGDIDGNGDINKTDATLLLKYLSGSLKLNSRQMAAADVNSDTNVDLTDAIKIVDISSKVRID
;
A
#
# COMPACT_ATOMS: atom_id res chain seq x y z
N MET A 1 -48.41 5.35 44.46
CA MET A 1 -48.61 4.05 43.78
C MET A 1 -47.67 3.99 42.58
N LYS A 2 -46.61 3.17 42.63
CA LYS A 2 -45.67 2.99 41.52
C LYS A 2 -46.37 2.18 40.41
N LYS A 3 -46.55 2.77 39.23
CA LYS A 3 -47.00 2.04 38.03
C LYS A 3 -45.83 1.22 37.51
N LEU A 4 -45.94 -0.10 37.55
CA LEU A 4 -45.06 -1.03 36.86
C LEU A 4 -45.30 -0.88 35.35
N ILE A 5 -44.27 -0.49 34.61
CA ILE A 5 -44.25 -0.53 33.15
C ILE A 5 -43.67 -1.89 32.76
N SER A 6 -44.51 -2.77 32.25
CA SER A 6 -44.08 -4.05 31.68
C SER A 6 -43.49 -3.80 30.29
N VAL A 7 -42.18 -3.95 30.14
CA VAL A 7 -41.51 -3.90 28.84
C VAL A 7 -41.64 -5.27 28.18
N LEU A 8 -42.39 -5.34 27.08
CA LEU A 8 -42.55 -6.52 26.25
C LEU A 8 -41.40 -6.56 25.22
N ILE A 9 -40.42 -7.44 25.39
CA ILE A 9 -39.34 -7.65 24.42
C ILE A 9 -39.83 -8.67 23.39
N ILE A 10 -40.13 -8.21 22.18
CA ILE A 10 -40.44 -9.06 21.03
C ILE A 10 -39.10 -9.50 20.43
N ILE A 11 -38.71 -10.75 20.66
CA ILE A 11 -37.56 -11.36 19.99
C ILE A 11 -37.96 -11.64 18.55
N SER A 12 -37.69 -10.70 17.64
CA SER A 12 -37.82 -10.93 16.21
C SER A 12 -36.69 -11.85 15.74
N THR A 13 -37.09 -13.03 15.27
CA THR A 13 -36.41 -13.93 14.33
C THR A 13 -34.94 -13.61 14.01
N PHE A 14 -34.03 -14.47 14.46
CA PHE A 14 -32.68 -14.59 13.91
C PHE A 14 -32.76 -14.85 12.40
N ALA A 15 -32.47 -13.83 11.60
CA ALA A 15 -31.98 -14.08 10.26
C ALA A 15 -30.63 -14.76 10.42
N SER A 16 -30.48 -15.96 9.86
CA SER A 16 -29.18 -16.57 9.67
C SER A 16 -28.35 -15.61 8.82
N MET A 17 -27.49 -14.81 9.46
CA MET A 17 -26.37 -14.20 8.75
C MET A 17 -25.52 -15.36 8.26
N SER A 18 -25.62 -15.65 6.96
CA SER A 18 -24.55 -16.38 6.30
C SER A 18 -23.29 -15.56 6.51
N THR A 19 -22.43 -15.98 7.44
CA THR A 19 -21.03 -15.59 7.41
C THR A 19 -20.46 -16.21 6.15
N ASN A 20 -20.66 -15.55 5.01
CA ASN A 20 -19.75 -15.73 3.90
C ASN A 20 -18.43 -15.16 4.40
N ILE A 21 -17.65 -15.98 5.11
CA ILE A 21 -16.21 -15.80 5.16
C ILE A 21 -15.82 -15.95 3.70
N TYR A 22 -15.60 -14.82 3.01
CA TYR A 22 -15.16 -14.81 1.62
C TYR A 22 -13.73 -15.35 1.61
N ALA A 23 -13.60 -16.67 1.74
CA ALA A 23 -12.33 -17.34 1.64
C ALA A 23 -11.72 -16.94 0.29
N ASN A 24 -10.50 -16.42 0.32
CA ASN A 24 -9.67 -16.05 -0.83
C ASN A 24 -9.96 -14.67 -1.47
N THR A 25 -10.48 -13.69 -0.71
CA THR A 25 -10.46 -12.29 -1.14
C THR A 25 -9.11 -11.65 -0.81
N SER A 26 -8.41 -11.19 -1.84
CA SER A 26 -7.11 -10.53 -1.77
C SER A 26 -7.20 -9.18 -2.46
N VAL A 27 -6.45 -8.21 -1.98
CA VAL A 27 -6.24 -6.94 -2.69
C VAL A 27 -4.79 -6.90 -3.13
N ASN A 28 -4.53 -6.37 -4.33
CA ASN A 28 -3.18 -6.10 -4.81
C ASN A 28 -3.09 -4.65 -5.25
N ILE A 29 -2.02 -3.98 -4.84
CA ILE A 29 -1.68 -2.64 -5.28
C ILE A 29 -0.86 -2.76 -6.56
N GLU A 30 -1.47 -2.38 -7.68
CA GLU A 30 -0.86 -2.57 -9.01
C GLU A 30 0.06 -1.43 -9.38
N LYS A 31 -0.33 -0.20 -9.02
CA LYS A 31 0.35 1.00 -9.50
C LYS A 31 0.10 2.21 -8.60
N ALA A 32 1.09 3.10 -8.54
CA ALA A 32 0.93 4.46 -8.07
C ALA A 32 1.31 5.46 -9.16
N GLN A 33 0.53 6.51 -9.32
CA GLN A 33 0.92 7.66 -10.15
C GLN A 33 0.57 8.97 -9.47
N GLN A 34 1.38 10.01 -9.70
CA GLN A 34 0.97 11.36 -9.32
C GLN A 34 -0.10 11.86 -10.29
N SER A 35 -1.19 12.39 -9.75
CA SER A 35 -2.23 13.08 -10.51
C SER A 35 -1.77 14.49 -10.89
N SER A 36 -2.51 15.14 -11.79
CA SER A 36 -2.28 16.55 -12.15
C SER A 36 -2.53 17.53 -10.99
N THR A 37 -3.28 17.12 -9.97
CA THR A 37 -3.53 17.90 -8.75
C THR A 37 -2.45 17.69 -7.68
N GLY A 38 -1.51 16.77 -7.94
CA GLY A 38 -0.37 16.42 -7.09
C GLY A 38 -0.67 15.36 -6.03
N GLU A 39 -1.90 14.82 -5.99
CA GLU A 39 -2.24 13.64 -5.18
C GLU A 39 -1.62 12.39 -5.78
N VAL A 40 -1.43 11.33 -5.00
CA VAL A 40 -1.04 10.04 -5.54
C VAL A 40 -2.28 9.17 -5.71
N ASN A 41 -2.58 8.83 -6.96
CA ASN A 41 -3.60 7.86 -7.31
C ASN A 41 -3.03 6.45 -7.22
N ILE A 42 -3.75 5.57 -6.54
CA ILE A 42 -3.45 4.16 -6.41
C ILE A 42 -4.46 3.36 -7.21
N GLU A 43 -3.95 2.46 -8.03
CA GLU A 43 -4.73 1.46 -8.76
C GLU A 43 -4.58 0.12 -8.05
N CYS A 44 -5.72 -0.52 -7.73
CA CYS A 44 -5.77 -1.81 -7.06
C CYS A 44 -6.63 -2.79 -7.84
N SER A 45 -6.31 -4.09 -7.73
CA SER A 45 -7.22 -5.19 -8.06
C SER A 45 -7.66 -5.91 -6.79
N ILE A 46 -8.84 -6.53 -6.87
CA ILE A 46 -9.42 -7.31 -5.79
C ILE A 46 -9.96 -8.65 -6.31
N THR A 47 -9.75 -9.74 -5.56
CA THR A 47 -10.33 -11.05 -5.92
C THR A 47 -11.66 -11.27 -5.21
N ASN A 48 -12.64 -11.81 -5.95
CA ASN A 48 -13.97 -12.13 -5.42
C ASN A 48 -14.63 -10.99 -4.63
N PRO A 49 -14.72 -9.77 -5.19
CA PRO A 49 -15.31 -8.63 -4.48
C PRO A 49 -16.79 -8.88 -4.18
N ASN A 50 -17.27 -8.32 -3.07
CA ASN A 50 -18.70 -8.25 -2.76
C ASN A 50 -19.27 -6.86 -3.05
N SER A 51 -20.60 -6.76 -3.11
CA SER A 51 -21.31 -5.53 -3.51
C SER A 51 -21.20 -4.36 -2.51
N THR A 52 -20.68 -4.60 -1.31
CA THR A 52 -20.50 -3.58 -0.26
C THR A 52 -19.05 -3.60 0.26
N GLN A 53 -18.09 -3.88 -0.63
CA GLN A 53 -16.71 -4.09 -0.24
C GLN A 53 -16.14 -2.82 0.40
N ASN A 54 -15.84 -2.89 1.70
CA ASN A 54 -15.20 -1.81 2.43
C ASN A 54 -13.69 -1.98 2.36
N ILE A 55 -13.01 -0.90 1.96
CA ILE A 55 -11.56 -0.79 1.89
C ILE A 55 -11.08 0.10 3.02
N THR A 56 -9.98 -0.30 3.65
CA THR A 56 -9.23 0.52 4.61
C THR A 56 -7.86 0.78 4.03
N VAL A 57 -7.47 2.05 4.01
CA VAL A 57 -6.17 2.51 3.54
C VAL A 57 -5.43 3.13 4.71
N LEU A 58 -4.16 2.80 4.84
CA LEU A 58 -3.24 3.46 5.76
C LEU A 58 -1.99 3.87 4.99
N SER A 59 -1.54 5.12 5.18
CA SER A 59 -0.23 5.56 4.69
C SER A 59 0.64 6.09 5.82
N CYS A 60 1.91 5.74 5.81
CA CYS A 60 2.89 6.18 6.80
C CYS A 60 4.24 6.56 6.16
N GLU A 61 4.97 7.48 6.79
CA GLU A 61 6.37 7.75 6.46
C GLU A 61 7.22 6.52 6.84
N MET A 62 8.11 6.11 5.95
CA MET A 62 9.07 5.04 6.22
C MET A 62 10.22 5.57 7.09
N GLY A 63 10.60 4.81 8.13
CA GLY A 63 11.73 5.16 8.99
C GLY A 63 13.03 4.45 8.60
N ASP A 64 14.14 4.87 9.24
CA ASP A 64 15.49 4.32 9.00
C ASP A 64 15.59 2.80 9.21
N LYS A 65 14.74 2.22 10.07
CA LYS A 65 14.81 0.79 10.46
C LYS A 65 13.46 0.07 10.62
N THR A 66 12.34 0.77 10.42
CA THR A 66 10.98 0.23 10.66
C THR A 66 9.97 0.76 9.64
N TYR A 67 8.92 -0.04 9.41
CA TYR A 67 7.84 0.19 8.44
C TYR A 67 6.81 1.27 8.85
N SER A 68 7.18 2.20 9.73
CA SER A 68 6.35 3.36 10.08
C SER A 68 7.07 4.24 11.09
N LYS A 69 7.20 5.53 10.79
CA LYS A 69 7.55 6.57 11.76
C LYS A 69 6.32 7.33 12.24
N GLU A 70 5.47 7.74 11.30
CA GLU A 70 4.25 8.51 11.56
C GLU A 70 3.15 8.06 10.60
N ILE A 71 1.92 7.85 11.11
CA ILE A 71 0.74 7.62 10.28
C ILE A 71 0.32 8.98 9.72
N ILE A 72 0.29 9.09 8.40
CA ILE A 72 -0.02 10.34 7.69
C ILE A 72 -1.49 10.36 7.27
N ASN A 73 -2.03 9.20 6.90
CA ASN A 73 -3.43 9.08 6.52
C ASN A 73 -4.00 7.73 6.97
N ILE A 74 -5.25 7.75 7.39
CA ILE A 74 -6.10 6.57 7.51
C ILE A 74 -7.47 6.91 6.97
N ASP A 75 -7.98 6.08 6.08
CA ASP A 75 -9.30 6.26 5.49
C ASP A 75 -10.02 4.92 5.32
N GLN A 76 -11.35 4.95 5.34
CA GLN A 76 -12.20 3.81 5.11
C GLN A 76 -13.40 4.20 4.25
N PHE A 77 -13.59 3.48 3.15
CA PHE A 77 -14.67 3.75 2.19
C PHE A 77 -15.18 2.47 1.56
N THR A 78 -16.41 2.49 1.05
CA THR A 78 -16.93 1.43 0.17
C THR A 78 -16.36 1.65 -1.22
N ALA A 79 -15.63 0.67 -1.76
CA ALA A 79 -14.97 0.81 -3.06
C ALA A 79 -15.99 0.72 -4.21
N ASP A 80 -15.89 1.65 -5.15
CA ASP A 80 -16.53 1.54 -6.45
C ASP A 80 -15.69 0.61 -7.33
N ILE A 81 -16.11 -0.65 -7.40
CA ILE A 81 -15.36 -1.72 -8.07
C ILE A 81 -15.87 -1.88 -9.49
N SER A 82 -14.97 -1.72 -10.45
CA SER A 82 -15.24 -1.90 -11.87
C SER A 82 -15.50 -3.37 -12.24
N SER A 83 -16.01 -3.60 -13.46
CA SER A 83 -16.31 -4.95 -13.97
C SER A 83 -15.10 -5.87 -14.11
N ASP A 84 -13.89 -5.32 -14.14
CA ASP A 84 -12.61 -6.06 -14.14
C ASP A 84 -12.01 -6.23 -12.74
N ASN A 85 -12.84 -6.04 -11.70
CA ASN A 85 -12.47 -6.13 -10.28
C ASN A 85 -11.33 -5.17 -9.89
N LYS A 86 -11.35 -3.96 -10.42
CA LYS A 86 -10.40 -2.91 -10.05
C LYS A 86 -11.09 -1.78 -9.29
N PHE A 87 -10.31 -1.07 -8.50
CA PHE A 87 -10.75 0.18 -7.87
C PHE A 87 -9.56 1.13 -7.75
N THR A 88 -9.86 2.40 -7.52
CA THR A 88 -8.83 3.41 -7.29
C THR A 88 -9.16 4.26 -6.08
N PHE A 89 -8.12 4.80 -5.45
CA PHE A 89 -8.26 5.84 -4.43
C PHE A 89 -7.09 6.80 -4.53
N ASN A 90 -7.26 7.98 -3.95
CA ASN A 90 -6.19 8.96 -3.83
C ASN A 90 -5.71 9.00 -2.39
N PHE A 91 -4.40 9.08 -2.20
CA PHE A 91 -3.82 9.37 -0.90
C PHE A 91 -2.74 10.46 -1.04
N MET A 92 -2.43 11.09 0.09
CA MET A 92 -1.51 12.24 0.19
C MET A 92 -1.92 13.45 -0.66
N PRO A 93 -2.66 14.41 -0.08
CA PRO A 93 -2.95 15.65 -0.79
C PRO A 93 -1.66 16.42 -1.11
N SER A 94 -1.57 17.07 -2.28
CA SER A 94 -0.32 17.63 -2.85
C SER A 94 0.42 18.67 -2.00
N TRP A 95 -0.24 19.20 -0.97
CA TRP A 95 0.24 20.23 -0.06
C TRP A 95 0.96 19.61 1.16
N TRP A 96 0.89 18.27 1.31
CA TRP A 96 1.54 17.49 2.38
C TRP A 96 2.57 16.48 1.86
N VAL A 97 2.77 16.36 0.55
CA VAL A 97 3.77 15.46 -0.03
C VAL A 97 5.14 16.08 0.14
N ASP A 98 5.93 15.55 1.07
CA ASP A 98 7.39 15.72 1.03
C ASP A 98 7.94 14.71 0.03
N THR A 99 8.33 15.20 -1.15
CA THR A 99 8.89 14.38 -2.23
C THR A 99 10.29 13.87 -1.93
N ASN A 100 10.90 14.25 -0.82
CA ASN A 100 12.18 13.72 -0.36
C ASN A 100 11.99 12.63 0.69
N LYS A 101 10.80 12.05 0.80
CA LYS A 101 10.49 10.97 1.74
C LYS A 101 9.92 9.76 1.03
N VAL A 102 10.13 8.60 1.65
CA VAL A 102 9.50 7.33 1.27
C VAL A 102 8.28 7.09 2.14
N TYR A 103 7.22 6.58 1.51
CA TYR A 103 5.96 6.26 2.18
C TYR A 103 5.60 4.80 1.97
N ILE A 104 4.90 4.22 2.94
CA ILE A 104 4.30 2.90 2.82
C ILE A 104 2.80 3.11 2.76
N VAL A 105 2.16 2.59 1.72
CA VAL A 105 0.70 2.51 1.58
C VAL A 105 0.28 1.08 1.82
N ARG A 106 -0.70 0.89 2.68
CA ARG A 106 -1.29 -0.41 2.99
C ARG A 106 -2.77 -0.38 2.64
N VAL A 107 -3.24 -1.43 1.97
CA VAL A 107 -4.62 -1.55 1.52
C VAL A 107 -5.17 -2.90 1.98
N GLY A 108 -6.27 -2.84 2.70
CA GLY A 108 -7.01 -4.00 3.19
C GLY A 108 -8.48 -3.64 3.37
N GLY A 109 -9.16 -4.29 4.33
CA GLY A 109 -10.55 -3.97 4.64
C GLY A 109 -11.32 -5.15 5.21
N ASP A 110 -12.65 -5.07 5.14
CA ASP A 110 -13.54 -6.14 5.58
C ASP A 110 -13.39 -7.37 4.68
N SER A 111 -13.23 -8.54 5.29
CA SER A 111 -13.20 -9.83 4.58
C SER A 111 -12.10 -9.90 3.51
N ILE A 112 -10.99 -9.16 3.70
CA ILE A 112 -9.78 -9.27 2.89
C ILE A 112 -8.78 -10.12 3.68
N ASP A 113 -8.56 -11.35 3.20
CA ASP A 113 -7.67 -12.33 3.83
C ASP A 113 -6.20 -11.93 3.67
N THR A 114 -5.87 -11.38 2.50
CA THR A 114 -4.51 -10.96 2.14
C THR A 114 -4.51 -9.47 1.80
N PRO A 115 -4.24 -8.58 2.78
CA PRO A 115 -4.00 -7.17 2.51
C PRO A 115 -2.64 -7.01 1.82
N ASP A 116 -2.48 -5.90 1.10
CA ASP A 116 -1.24 -5.62 0.36
C ASP A 116 -0.62 -4.28 0.79
N SER A 117 0.65 -4.11 0.48
CA SER A 117 1.43 -2.92 0.81
C SER A 117 2.40 -2.56 -0.29
N MET A 118 2.50 -1.27 -0.58
CA MET A 118 3.44 -0.72 -1.55
C MET A 118 4.27 0.39 -0.92
N ILE A 119 5.57 0.35 -1.19
CA ILE A 119 6.50 1.41 -0.79
C ILE A 119 6.64 2.39 -1.96
N ILE A 120 6.57 3.67 -1.68
CA ILE A 120 6.44 4.74 -2.66
C ILE A 120 7.53 5.78 -2.43
N ALA A 121 8.27 6.10 -3.49
CA ALA A 121 9.27 7.15 -3.54
C ALA A 121 8.90 8.20 -4.60
N PHE A 122 9.44 9.41 -4.45
CA PHE A 122 9.21 10.52 -5.38
C PHE A 122 10.53 11.01 -5.97
N TYR A 123 10.51 11.35 -7.25
CA TYR A 123 11.62 12.06 -7.90
C TYR A 123 11.11 12.85 -9.10
N ASP A 124 11.49 14.12 -9.19
CA ASP A 124 11.09 15.03 -10.26
C ASP A 124 9.56 15.08 -10.47
N GLY A 125 8.80 15.12 -9.37
CA GLY A 125 7.34 15.14 -9.41
C GLY A 125 6.73 13.87 -10.02
N LYS A 126 7.43 12.74 -9.94
CA LYS A 126 6.94 11.43 -10.37
C LYS A 126 7.04 10.43 -9.24
N VAL A 127 6.10 9.50 -9.26
CA VAL A 127 5.96 8.47 -8.24
C VAL A 127 6.55 7.16 -8.76
N TYR A 128 7.29 6.48 -7.90
CA TYR A 128 7.92 5.19 -8.17
C TYR A 128 7.67 4.21 -7.03
N LYS A 129 7.60 2.92 -7.35
CA LYS A 129 7.64 1.88 -6.34
C LYS A 129 9.07 1.81 -5.78
N ALA A 130 9.24 2.18 -4.52
CA ALA A 130 10.55 2.21 -3.90
C ALA A 130 11.10 0.79 -3.78
N GLY A 131 12.35 0.58 -4.19
CA GLY A 131 13.00 -0.72 -4.29
C GLY A 131 12.81 -1.44 -5.62
N ASP A 132 11.91 -0.99 -6.50
CA ASP A 132 11.71 -1.55 -7.85
C ASP A 132 12.58 -0.81 -8.87
N ILE A 133 13.85 -1.20 -8.92
CA ILE A 133 14.90 -0.54 -9.70
C ILE A 133 14.80 -0.92 -11.18
N ASP A 134 14.41 -2.14 -11.52
CA ASP A 134 14.18 -2.48 -12.93
C ASP A 134 12.82 -1.97 -13.46
N GLY A 135 11.84 -1.76 -12.58
CA GLY A 135 10.51 -1.25 -12.91
C GLY A 135 9.56 -2.34 -13.39
N ASN A 136 9.79 -3.60 -13.01
CA ASN A 136 8.97 -4.73 -13.41
C ASN A 136 7.70 -4.91 -12.54
N GLY A 137 7.58 -4.13 -11.46
CA GLY A 137 6.46 -4.18 -10.51
C GLY A 137 6.73 -4.99 -9.24
N ASP A 138 7.80 -5.77 -9.17
CA ASP A 138 8.17 -6.65 -8.06
C ASP A 138 9.51 -6.25 -7.44
N ILE A 139 9.53 -6.00 -6.13
CA ILE A 139 10.78 -5.73 -5.41
C ILE A 139 11.44 -7.07 -5.07
N ASN A 140 12.53 -7.40 -5.75
CA ASN A 140 13.17 -8.70 -5.61
C ASN A 140 14.71 -8.64 -5.67
N LYS A 141 15.36 -9.81 -5.71
CA LYS A 141 16.83 -9.92 -5.74
C LYS A 141 17.46 -9.27 -6.97
N THR A 142 16.71 -9.12 -8.06
CA THR A 142 17.14 -8.45 -9.28
C THR A 142 17.41 -6.98 -9.01
N ASP A 143 16.53 -6.31 -8.27
CA ASP A 143 16.71 -4.91 -7.87
C ASP A 143 17.94 -4.73 -6.98
N ALA A 144 18.06 -5.58 -5.96
CA ALA A 144 19.24 -5.59 -5.09
C ALA A 144 20.53 -5.80 -5.91
N THR A 145 20.50 -6.66 -6.92
CA THR A 145 21.64 -6.90 -7.81
C THR A 145 21.97 -5.68 -8.68
N LEU A 146 20.96 -4.98 -9.21
CA LEU A 146 21.15 -3.75 -9.97
C LEU A 146 21.79 -2.66 -9.11
N LEU A 147 21.32 -2.50 -7.88
CA LEU A 147 21.90 -1.56 -6.93
C LEU A 147 23.36 -1.92 -6.60
N LEU A 148 23.66 -3.18 -6.31
CA LEU A 148 25.05 -3.60 -6.04
C LEU A 148 25.99 -3.35 -7.23
N LYS A 149 25.52 -3.56 -8.48
CA LYS A 149 26.29 -3.22 -9.68
C LYS A 149 26.53 -1.72 -9.85
N TYR A 150 25.58 -0.90 -9.42
CA TYR A 150 25.76 0.55 -9.37
C TYR A 150 26.81 0.95 -8.34
N LEU A 151 26.71 0.41 -7.11
CA LEU A 151 27.66 0.68 -6.03
C LEU A 151 29.08 0.21 -6.36
N SER A 152 29.22 -0.86 -7.14
CA SER A 152 30.52 -1.32 -7.65
C SER A 152 31.05 -0.51 -8.85
N GLY A 153 30.30 0.49 -9.33
CA GLY A 153 30.63 1.29 -10.52
C GLY A 153 30.53 0.52 -11.85
N SER A 154 29.99 -0.69 -11.84
CA SER A 154 29.84 -1.55 -13.02
C SER A 154 28.61 -1.22 -13.87
N LEU A 155 27.70 -0.41 -13.33
CA LEU A 155 26.46 0.02 -13.97
C LEU A 155 26.15 1.46 -13.55
N LYS A 156 25.50 2.22 -14.44
CA LYS A 156 24.91 3.52 -14.10
C LYS A 156 23.40 3.38 -14.06
N LEU A 157 22.79 3.84 -12.97
CA LEU A 157 21.33 3.96 -12.86
C LEU A 157 20.89 5.27 -13.53
N ASN A 158 19.76 5.23 -14.23
CA ASN A 158 19.11 6.47 -14.67
C ASN A 158 18.36 7.13 -13.51
N SER A 159 17.85 8.35 -13.70
CA SER A 159 17.23 9.13 -12.62
C SER A 159 16.03 8.45 -11.96
N ARG A 160 15.19 7.75 -12.74
CA ARG A 160 14.08 6.95 -12.20
C ARG A 160 14.59 5.82 -11.33
N GLN A 161 15.65 5.14 -11.77
CA GLN A 161 16.24 4.03 -11.03
C GLN A 161 16.96 4.50 -9.77
N MET A 162 17.57 5.69 -9.79
CA MET A 162 18.14 6.33 -8.62
C MET A 162 17.07 6.60 -7.56
N ALA A 163 15.93 7.15 -7.98
CA ALA A 163 14.79 7.41 -7.11
C ALA A 163 14.20 6.15 -6.47
N ALA A 164 14.07 5.08 -7.26
CA ALA A 164 13.62 3.80 -6.74
C ALA A 164 14.68 3.14 -5.82
N ALA A 165 15.96 3.42 -6.03
CA ALA A 165 17.05 2.85 -5.23
C ALA A 165 17.22 3.53 -3.87
N ASP A 166 16.94 4.83 -3.75
CA ASP A 166 16.97 5.59 -2.48
C ASP A 166 15.75 5.27 -1.61
N VAL A 167 15.74 4.07 -1.02
CA VAL A 167 14.59 3.57 -0.27
C VAL A 167 14.55 4.15 1.15
N ASN A 168 15.68 4.62 1.70
CA ASN A 168 15.70 5.29 2.99
C ASN A 168 15.46 6.82 2.90
N SER A 169 15.46 7.40 1.69
CA SER A 169 15.26 8.83 1.46
C SER A 169 16.30 9.72 2.16
N ASP A 170 17.53 9.22 2.32
CA ASP A 170 18.63 10.04 2.87
C ASP A 170 19.39 10.82 1.79
N THR A 171 18.94 10.74 0.53
CA THR A 171 19.51 11.34 -0.68
C THR A 171 20.80 10.67 -1.19
N ASN A 172 21.32 9.67 -0.49
CA ASN A 172 22.48 8.88 -0.91
C ASN A 172 22.05 7.45 -1.20
N VAL A 173 22.24 7.03 -2.45
CA VAL A 173 22.04 5.62 -2.81
C VAL A 173 23.27 4.82 -2.40
N ASP A 174 23.14 4.05 -1.31
CA ASP A 174 24.26 3.32 -0.70
C ASP A 174 23.91 1.88 -0.25
N LEU A 175 24.81 1.25 0.52
CA LEU A 175 24.63 -0.13 0.97
C LEU A 175 23.44 -0.31 1.93
N THR A 176 23.06 0.75 2.64
CA THR A 176 21.90 0.78 3.53
C THR A 176 20.61 0.53 2.76
N ASP A 177 20.48 1.13 1.56
CA ASP A 177 19.37 0.88 0.66
C ASP A 177 19.34 -0.56 0.16
N ALA A 178 20.49 -1.10 -0.23
CA ALA A 178 20.59 -2.48 -0.70
C ALA A 178 20.12 -3.48 0.36
N ILE A 179 20.49 -3.25 1.63
CA ILE A 179 20.03 -4.07 2.76
C ILE A 179 18.51 -3.95 2.92
N LYS A 180 17.95 -2.75 2.78
CA LYS A 180 16.50 -2.53 2.87
C LYS A 180 15.73 -3.20 1.74
N ILE A 181 16.19 -3.12 0.48
CA ILE A 181 15.58 -3.82 -0.66
C ILE A 181 15.58 -5.34 -0.42
N VAL A 182 16.67 -5.89 0.11
CA VAL A 182 16.73 -7.30 0.49
C VAL A 182 15.72 -7.62 1.60
N ASP A 183 15.61 -6.79 2.64
CA ASP A 183 14.61 -6.98 3.70
C ASP A 183 13.17 -6.93 3.16
N ILE A 184 12.85 -5.95 2.31
CA ILE A 184 11.54 -5.80 1.64
C ILE A 184 11.23 -7.05 0.81
N SER A 185 12.15 -7.48 -0.05
CA SER A 185 11.97 -8.66 -0.89
C SER A 185 11.85 -9.97 -0.10
N SER A 186 12.41 -10.03 1.11
CA SER A 186 12.32 -11.20 1.98
C SER A 186 10.97 -11.33 2.70
N LYS A 187 10.24 -10.22 2.86
CA LYS A 187 8.94 -10.19 3.54
C LYS A 187 7.76 -10.65 2.68
N VAL A 188 7.99 -10.93 1.40
CA VAL A 188 6.96 -11.34 0.42
C VAL A 188 6.69 -12.86 0.43
N ARG A 189 7.31 -13.67 1.30
CA ARG A 189 7.00 -15.11 1.39
C ARG A 189 7.07 -15.64 2.81
N ILE A 190 5.93 -15.63 3.48
CA ILE A 190 5.58 -16.68 4.45
C ILE A 190 4.23 -17.22 3.98
N ASP A 191 4.33 -18.26 3.16
CA ASP A 191 3.25 -19.15 2.74
C ASP A 191 2.54 -19.80 3.95
#